data_AF-A0A9P6V085-F1
#
_entry.id   AF-A0A9P6V085-F1
#
_cell.length_a   1.000
_cell.length_b   1.000
_cell.length_c   1.000
_cell.angle_alpha   90.00
_cell.angle_beta   90.00
_cell.angle_gamma   90.00
#
_symmetry.space_group_name_H-M   'P 1'
#
loop_
_entity.id
_entity.type
_entity.pdbx_description
1 polymer ?
#
loop_
_entity_poly.entity_id
_entity_poly.type
_entity_poly.pdbx_seq_one_letter_code
_entity_poly.pdbx_strand_id
1 'polypeptide(L)'
;MRFLHSTLALSALVAPWIVSAAAPEEATPSPAVAPAAPTTAPATAPSTATGPVTWADFVTSCQTPGQIALTYSEGPSEATMAMLETLREADAKVTFFANATWLQYMQYAGVARHAHMDGHLIGMTYRLPSDTSTGHTDDDLKNDIARHSRTIQDLIGVYPKYMKVHESNLKDVRLLNLVQSMGYTLVGFNLDEYDYKYNTAATAPQIADVYNAIFSKQMDAFGRRASYVVAGYDVPSTGAAAGLPKVINTIQTSGYDMVRLDGCANDKTPYKKDPILNNGYVGDAKSFGGADYKHGQKAVTYNPNAGGKGVGSSPAGGNGGTAPGEGKSSQDGGSLKKSAAPRTMAAVSTLLVLPALVCAYLL
;
A
#
# COMPACT_ATOMS: atom_id res chain seq x y z
N MET A 1 23.10 -45.35 59.77
CA MET A 1 24.57 -45.50 59.67
C MET A 1 24.88 -46.80 58.94
N ARG A 2 25.99 -46.79 58.19
CA ARG A 2 26.37 -47.68 57.08
C ARG A 2 26.55 -49.16 57.45
N PHE A 3 26.23 -50.00 56.48
CA PHE A 3 26.82 -51.33 56.30
C PHE A 3 28.23 -51.22 55.69
N LEU A 4 29.09 -52.18 56.01
CA LEU A 4 30.04 -52.80 55.09
C LEU A 4 30.44 -54.15 55.70
N HIS A 5 30.54 -55.21 54.89
CA HIS A 5 31.52 -56.31 55.04
C HIS A 5 31.60 -57.10 53.72
N SER A 6 32.75 -57.77 53.57
CA SER A 6 33.45 -58.11 52.35
C SER A 6 33.60 -59.63 52.18
N THR A 7 33.58 -60.11 50.92
CA THR A 7 34.35 -61.25 50.32
C THR A 7 34.21 -62.67 50.92
N LEU A 8 34.36 -63.82 50.24
CA LEU A 8 35.02 -64.21 48.97
C LEU A 8 34.48 -65.59 48.49
N ALA A 9 34.85 -65.96 47.26
CA ALA A 9 34.31 -66.95 46.30
C ALA A 9 34.33 -68.47 46.59
N LEU A 10 33.51 -69.24 45.84
CA LEU A 10 33.94 -70.43 45.07
C LEU A 10 32.98 -70.79 43.92
N SER A 11 33.53 -71.49 42.93
CA SER A 11 33.17 -71.64 41.51
C SER A 11 32.06 -72.63 41.16
N ALA A 12 31.37 -72.43 40.03
CA ALA A 12 30.88 -73.50 39.15
C ALA A 12 30.52 -72.97 37.74
N LEU A 13 31.01 -73.64 36.70
CA LEU A 13 30.67 -73.41 35.30
C LEU A 13 29.22 -73.79 35.02
N VAL A 14 28.47 -72.91 34.33
CA VAL A 14 27.38 -73.29 33.41
C VAL A 14 27.33 -72.24 32.30
N ALA A 15 27.46 -72.66 31.05
CA ALA A 15 27.25 -71.80 29.88
C ALA A 15 25.76 -71.50 29.69
N PRO A 16 25.41 -70.29 29.22
CA PRO A 16 24.47 -70.24 28.13
C PRO A 16 24.76 -69.17 27.05
N TRP A 17 24.58 -69.60 25.80
CA TRP A 17 23.93 -68.89 24.70
C TRP A 17 24.16 -67.38 24.59
N ILE A 18 25.23 -67.01 23.86
CA ILE A 18 25.40 -65.67 23.31
C ILE A 18 24.59 -65.60 22.01
N VAL A 19 23.44 -64.94 22.06
CA VAL A 19 22.80 -64.37 20.87
C VAL A 19 23.59 -63.12 20.52
N SER A 20 24.44 -63.21 19.49
CA SER A 20 25.11 -62.07 18.90
C SER A 20 24.05 -61.21 18.21
N ALA A 21 23.75 -60.05 18.80
CA ALA A 21 23.03 -58.99 18.13
C ALA A 21 23.87 -58.54 16.92
N ALA A 22 23.44 -58.94 15.73
CA ALA A 22 23.97 -58.42 14.48
C ALA A 22 23.63 -56.92 14.42
N ALA A 23 24.66 -56.09 14.54
CA ALA A 23 24.60 -54.72 14.07
C ALA A 23 24.38 -54.76 12.54
N PRO A 24 23.36 -54.07 11.99
CA PRO A 24 23.23 -53.94 10.56
C PRO A 24 24.40 -53.09 10.02
N GLU A 25 25.08 -53.70 9.06
CA GLU A 25 26.11 -53.14 8.20
C GLU A 25 25.64 -51.80 7.59
N GLU A 26 26.54 -50.82 7.59
CA GLU A 26 26.36 -49.50 6.99
C GLU A 26 25.97 -49.62 5.51
N ALA A 27 24.69 -49.44 5.24
CA ALA A 27 24.20 -49.21 3.89
C ALA A 27 24.56 -47.78 3.48
N THR A 28 25.57 -47.65 2.62
CA THR A 28 25.85 -46.42 1.86
C THR A 28 24.58 -45.97 1.13
N PRO A 29 24.07 -44.74 1.35
CA PRO A 29 22.99 -44.23 0.52
C PRO A 29 23.54 -43.87 -0.87
N SER A 30 23.06 -44.62 -1.85
CA SER A 30 22.98 -44.26 -3.27
C SER A 30 22.51 -42.80 -3.43
N PRO A 31 23.04 -42.04 -4.41
CA PRO A 31 22.78 -40.61 -4.52
C PRO A 31 21.29 -40.37 -4.71
N ALA A 32 20.69 -39.68 -3.74
CA ALA A 32 19.36 -39.14 -3.86
C ALA A 32 19.32 -38.25 -5.12
N VAL A 33 18.44 -38.60 -6.05
CA VAL A 33 18.06 -37.73 -7.16
C VAL A 33 17.51 -36.45 -6.53
N ALA A 34 18.29 -35.39 -6.62
CA ALA A 34 17.89 -34.07 -6.13
C ALA A 34 16.56 -33.67 -6.79
N PRO A 35 15.58 -33.13 -6.04
CA PRO A 35 14.45 -32.48 -6.66
C PRO A 35 14.99 -31.33 -7.50
N ALA A 36 14.65 -31.33 -8.80
CA ALA A 36 15.05 -30.29 -9.73
C ALA A 36 14.76 -28.91 -9.12
N ALA A 37 15.77 -28.05 -9.13
CA ALA A 37 15.65 -26.65 -8.76
C ALA A 37 14.43 -26.03 -9.49
N PRO A 38 13.65 -25.15 -8.85
CA PRO A 38 12.62 -24.42 -9.55
C PRO A 38 13.31 -23.55 -10.60
N THR A 39 13.11 -23.89 -11.86
CA THR A 39 13.47 -23.06 -13.01
C THR A 39 12.94 -21.66 -12.74
N THR A 40 13.83 -20.70 -12.61
CA THR A 40 13.51 -19.27 -12.59
C THR A 40 12.72 -18.96 -13.86
N ALA A 41 11.42 -18.74 -13.70
CA ALA A 41 10.62 -18.12 -14.74
C ALA A 41 11.26 -16.74 -15.04
N PRO A 42 11.59 -16.44 -16.30
CA PRO A 42 12.16 -15.16 -16.65
C PRO A 42 11.15 -14.05 -16.37
N ALA A 43 11.65 -12.88 -15.97
CA ALA A 43 10.89 -11.66 -15.78
C ALA A 43 9.87 -11.48 -16.92
N THR A 44 8.59 -11.42 -16.56
CA THR A 44 7.49 -11.30 -17.52
C THR A 44 7.68 -10.02 -18.33
N ALA A 45 8.15 -10.17 -19.57
CA ALA A 45 8.01 -9.16 -20.60
C ALA A 45 6.52 -8.77 -20.72
N PRO A 46 6.18 -7.54 -21.13
CA PRO A 46 4.80 -7.13 -21.32
C PRO A 46 4.08 -8.14 -22.23
N SER A 47 2.98 -8.70 -21.72
CA SER A 47 2.14 -9.67 -22.41
C SER A 47 1.73 -9.12 -23.78
N THR A 48 2.14 -9.81 -24.85
CA THR A 48 1.65 -9.58 -26.21
C THR A 48 0.35 -10.36 -26.45
N ALA A 49 -0.42 -10.66 -25.40
CA ALA A 49 -1.67 -11.41 -25.55
C ALA A 49 -2.67 -10.60 -26.38
N THR A 50 -3.04 -11.12 -27.54
CA THR A 50 -4.07 -10.59 -28.45
C THR A 50 -5.50 -10.86 -27.98
N GLY A 51 -5.69 -11.34 -26.75
CA GLY A 51 -6.99 -11.60 -26.13
C GLY A 51 -7.52 -10.41 -25.34
N PRO A 52 -8.82 -10.42 -24.95
CA PRO A 52 -9.35 -9.38 -24.09
C PRO A 52 -8.63 -9.39 -22.74
N VAL A 53 -8.25 -8.20 -22.24
CA VAL A 53 -7.71 -8.07 -20.88
C VAL A 53 -8.64 -8.72 -19.87
N THR A 54 -8.07 -9.55 -19.01
CA THR A 54 -8.74 -10.18 -17.88
C THR A 54 -8.05 -9.78 -16.57
N TRP A 55 -8.66 -10.14 -15.44
CA TRP A 55 -8.04 -9.92 -14.12
C TRP A 55 -6.69 -10.63 -13.96
N ALA A 56 -6.43 -11.70 -14.73
CA ALA A 56 -5.15 -12.39 -14.71
C ALA A 56 -3.99 -11.54 -15.27
N ASP A 57 -4.30 -10.51 -16.05
CA ASP A 57 -3.31 -9.58 -16.61
C ASP A 57 -2.96 -8.44 -15.64
N PHE A 58 -3.66 -8.33 -14.50
CA PHE A 58 -3.43 -7.30 -13.50
C PHE A 58 -2.34 -7.73 -12.52
N VAL A 59 -1.52 -6.78 -12.07
CA VAL A 59 -0.64 -6.99 -10.92
C VAL A 59 -1.52 -7.01 -9.66
N THR A 60 -1.68 -8.19 -9.06
CA THR A 60 -2.59 -8.44 -7.93
C THR A 60 -1.89 -8.97 -6.69
N SER A 61 -0.64 -9.44 -6.80
CA SER A 61 0.20 -9.91 -5.70
C SER A 61 1.67 -9.65 -5.98
N CYS A 62 2.52 -9.70 -4.96
CA CYS A 62 3.98 -9.58 -5.15
C CYS A 62 4.60 -10.88 -5.59
N GLN A 63 5.68 -10.79 -6.36
CA GLN A 63 6.44 -11.94 -6.83
C GLN A 63 7.20 -12.65 -5.69
N THR A 64 7.51 -11.94 -4.60
CA THR A 64 8.23 -12.50 -3.45
C THR A 64 7.26 -12.75 -2.28
N PRO A 65 7.14 -13.99 -1.77
CA PRO A 65 6.37 -14.28 -0.56
C PRO A 65 6.85 -13.46 0.64
N GLY A 66 5.93 -13.04 1.50
CA GLY A 66 6.22 -12.19 2.65
C GLY A 66 6.26 -10.69 2.34
N GLN A 67 6.19 -10.27 1.06
CA GLN A 67 6.06 -8.86 0.70
C GLN A 67 4.61 -8.40 0.68
N ILE A 68 4.41 -7.12 1.02
CA ILE A 68 3.14 -6.43 0.94
C ILE A 68 3.30 -5.04 0.35
N ALA A 69 2.56 -4.74 -0.71
CA ALA A 69 2.47 -3.41 -1.30
C ALA A 69 1.17 -2.73 -0.90
N LEU A 70 1.25 -1.75 0.00
CA LEU A 70 0.11 -0.87 0.28
C LEU A 70 -0.08 0.10 -0.87
N THR A 71 -1.29 0.15 -1.42
CA THR A 71 -1.61 1.05 -2.53
C THR A 71 -2.87 1.86 -2.26
N TYR A 72 -2.76 3.17 -2.41
CA TYR A 72 -3.83 4.12 -2.12
C TYR A 72 -4.25 4.85 -3.39
N SER A 73 -5.55 4.92 -3.66
CA SER A 73 -6.10 5.56 -4.87
C SER A 73 -7.05 6.71 -4.55
N GLU A 74 -7.32 7.50 -5.60
CA GLU A 74 -8.24 8.65 -5.62
C GLU A 74 -7.72 9.94 -4.98
N GLY A 75 -6.65 9.89 -4.19
CA GLY A 75 -5.90 11.07 -3.78
C GLY A 75 -5.11 11.71 -4.94
N PRO A 76 -4.20 12.65 -4.68
CA PRO A 76 -3.81 13.17 -3.36
C PRO A 76 -4.90 14.01 -2.67
N SER A 77 -4.86 14.03 -1.34
CA SER A 77 -5.76 14.81 -0.47
C SER A 77 -5.10 15.16 0.88
N GLU A 78 -5.87 15.72 1.81
CA GLU A 78 -5.48 15.88 3.21
C GLU A 78 -5.17 14.54 3.90
N ALA A 79 -5.84 13.45 3.51
CA ALA A 79 -5.54 12.12 4.02
C ALA A 79 -4.13 11.69 3.59
N THR A 80 -3.77 11.92 2.33
CA THR A 80 -2.41 11.67 1.81
C THR A 80 -1.36 12.43 2.63
N MET A 81 -1.61 13.70 2.95
CA MET A 81 -0.71 14.50 3.79
C MET A 81 -0.49 13.88 5.17
N ALA A 82 -1.56 13.48 5.84
CA ALA A 82 -1.48 12.84 7.16
C ALA A 82 -0.75 11.48 7.10
N MET A 83 -0.96 10.73 6.02
CA MET A 83 -0.29 9.45 5.80
C MET A 83 1.20 9.60 5.59
N LEU A 84 1.66 10.62 4.85
CA LEU A 84 3.10 10.86 4.63
C LEU A 84 3.85 11.05 5.95
N GLU A 85 3.25 11.71 6.95
CA GLU A 85 3.86 11.84 8.28
C GLU A 85 4.05 10.47 8.94
N THR A 86 2.98 9.66 8.96
CA THR A 86 3.01 8.32 9.54
C THR A 86 4.02 7.41 8.82
N LEU A 87 4.08 7.50 7.49
CA LEU A 87 5.00 6.71 6.67
C LEU A 87 6.45 7.12 6.87
N ARG A 88 6.72 8.40 7.12
CA ARG A 88 8.03 8.90 7.48
C ARG A 88 8.49 8.37 8.84
N GLU A 89 7.61 8.40 9.85
CA GLU A 89 7.89 7.79 11.16
C GLU A 89 8.17 6.29 11.05
N ALA A 90 7.42 5.59 10.21
CA ALA A 90 7.60 4.17 9.93
C ALA A 90 8.83 3.86 9.06
N ASP A 91 9.48 4.87 8.45
CA ASP A 91 10.48 4.68 7.39
C ASP A 91 10.00 3.76 6.26
N ALA A 92 8.68 3.71 6.04
CA ALA A 92 8.02 2.81 5.10
C ALA A 92 7.78 3.48 3.76
N LYS A 93 7.60 2.70 2.69
CA LYS A 93 7.27 3.20 1.36
C LYS A 93 6.06 2.46 0.79
N VAL A 94 5.06 3.23 0.36
CA VAL A 94 3.84 2.77 -0.29
C VAL A 94 3.75 3.28 -1.73
N THR A 95 2.68 2.91 -2.44
CA THR A 95 2.35 3.43 -3.77
C THR A 95 1.07 4.27 -3.71
N PHE A 96 1.13 5.51 -4.20
CA PHE A 96 -0.04 6.36 -4.35
C PHE A 96 -0.45 6.42 -5.82
N PHE A 97 -1.71 6.15 -6.12
CA PHE A 97 -2.31 6.28 -7.44
C PHE A 97 -3.03 7.63 -7.52
N ALA A 98 -2.31 8.62 -8.04
CA ALA A 98 -2.81 9.98 -8.11
C ALA A 98 -3.92 10.10 -9.16
N ASN A 99 -5.06 10.64 -8.77
CA ASN A 99 -6.09 11.10 -9.68
C ASN A 99 -5.72 12.51 -10.16
N ALA A 100 -5.37 12.63 -11.45
CA ALA A 100 -4.87 13.87 -12.02
C ALA A 100 -5.86 15.05 -11.94
N THR A 101 -7.16 14.78 -11.75
CA THR A 101 -8.20 15.80 -11.58
C THR A 101 -7.91 16.72 -10.39
N TRP A 102 -7.28 16.21 -9.32
CA TRP A 102 -6.95 16.99 -8.13
C TRP A 102 -5.69 17.84 -8.28
N LEU A 103 -4.86 17.55 -9.28
CA LEU A 103 -3.54 18.18 -9.43
C LEU A 103 -3.61 19.60 -10.01
N GLN A 104 -4.78 20.06 -10.45
CA GLN A 104 -5.01 21.48 -10.75
C GLN A 104 -4.97 22.36 -9.49
N TYR A 105 -5.20 21.77 -8.31
CA TYR A 105 -5.11 22.47 -7.04
C TYR A 105 -3.68 22.37 -6.50
N MET A 106 -3.04 23.53 -6.37
CA MET A 106 -1.61 23.62 -5.99
C MET A 106 -1.30 22.91 -4.67
N GLN A 107 -2.23 22.92 -3.70
CA GLN A 107 -2.01 22.21 -2.45
C GLN A 107 -1.86 20.70 -2.66
N TYR A 108 -2.64 20.07 -3.55
CA TYR A 108 -2.60 18.63 -3.79
C TYR A 108 -1.48 18.25 -4.77
N ALA A 109 -1.18 19.11 -5.74
CA ALA A 109 -0.01 18.96 -6.59
C ALA A 109 1.30 18.93 -5.78
N GLY A 110 1.42 19.81 -4.78
CA GLY A 110 2.54 19.82 -3.84
C GLY A 110 2.67 18.51 -3.06
N VAL A 111 1.55 17.91 -2.65
CA VAL A 111 1.52 16.64 -1.92
C VAL A 111 1.99 15.48 -2.79
N ALA A 112 1.51 15.35 -4.03
CA ALA A 112 1.98 14.31 -4.94
C ALA A 112 3.49 14.42 -5.21
N ARG A 113 3.99 15.64 -5.43
CA ARG A 113 5.42 15.90 -5.59
C ARG A 113 6.22 15.52 -4.35
N HIS A 114 5.73 15.89 -3.16
CA HIS A 114 6.40 15.56 -1.91
C HIS A 114 6.44 14.05 -1.66
N ALA A 115 5.33 13.34 -1.90
CA ALA A 115 5.27 11.88 -1.79
C ALA A 115 6.33 11.20 -2.68
N HIS A 116 6.47 11.65 -3.93
CA HIS A 116 7.51 11.15 -4.83
C HIS A 116 8.93 11.45 -4.33
N MET A 117 9.17 12.68 -3.83
CA MET A 117 10.46 13.07 -3.28
C MET A 117 10.86 12.22 -2.06
N ASP A 118 9.89 11.90 -1.20
CA ASP A 118 10.04 11.04 -0.02
C ASP A 118 10.21 9.55 -0.38
N GLY A 119 10.10 9.23 -1.67
CA GLY A 119 10.44 7.94 -2.24
C GLY A 119 9.28 6.99 -2.42
N HIS A 120 8.04 7.46 -2.23
CA HIS A 120 6.86 6.70 -2.61
C HIS A 120 6.79 6.55 -4.14
N LEU A 121 6.23 5.43 -4.59
CA LEU A 121 5.92 5.27 -6.02
C LEU A 121 4.63 6.03 -6.34
N ILE A 122 4.62 6.78 -7.43
CA ILE A 122 3.42 7.45 -7.93
C ILE A 122 2.92 6.71 -9.17
N GLY A 123 1.77 6.07 -9.03
CA GLY A 123 0.94 5.56 -10.12
C GLY A 123 -0.15 6.55 -10.52
N MET A 124 -0.98 6.18 -11.49
CA MET A 124 -2.10 6.99 -11.93
C MET A 124 -3.44 6.28 -11.68
N THR A 125 -4.37 6.96 -11.02
CA THR A 125 -5.78 6.61 -11.10
C THR A 125 -6.35 7.20 -12.38
N TYR A 126 -7.05 6.38 -13.17
CA TYR A 126 -7.77 6.84 -14.36
C TYR A 126 -9.26 6.52 -14.26
N ARG A 127 -10.09 7.52 -14.59
CA ARG A 127 -11.54 7.40 -14.69
C ARG A 127 -12.00 8.02 -16.01
N LEU A 128 -12.88 7.31 -16.70
CA LEU A 128 -13.55 7.86 -17.88
C LEU A 128 -14.51 8.99 -17.47
N PRO A 129 -14.50 10.14 -18.18
CA PRO A 129 -15.41 11.25 -17.88
C PRO A 129 -16.91 10.88 -17.87
N SER A 130 -17.32 9.93 -18.72
CA SER A 130 -18.70 9.46 -18.91
C SER A 130 -18.97 8.07 -18.31
N ASP A 131 -18.02 7.52 -17.56
CA ASP A 131 -17.99 6.14 -17.06
C ASP A 131 -18.05 5.03 -18.15
N THR A 132 -18.03 5.38 -19.44
CA THR A 132 -18.03 4.43 -20.56
C THR A 132 -17.17 4.92 -21.73
N SER A 133 -16.49 4.00 -22.43
CA SER A 133 -15.78 4.32 -23.67
C SER A 133 -16.73 4.56 -24.86
N THR A 134 -18.04 4.29 -24.69
CA THR A 134 -19.05 4.48 -25.73
C THR A 134 -19.10 5.93 -26.16
N GLY A 135 -19.02 6.17 -27.47
CA GLY A 135 -19.04 7.53 -28.04
C GLY A 135 -17.67 8.23 -28.10
N HIS A 136 -16.60 7.60 -27.60
CA HIS A 136 -15.24 8.09 -27.75
C HIS A 136 -14.48 7.27 -28.79
N THR A 137 -13.61 7.90 -29.59
CA THR A 137 -12.65 7.18 -30.45
C THR A 137 -11.46 6.67 -29.62
N ASP A 138 -10.67 5.74 -30.17
CA ASP A 138 -9.46 5.26 -29.49
C ASP A 138 -8.45 6.39 -29.27
N ASP A 139 -8.34 7.31 -30.24
CA ASP A 139 -7.44 8.45 -30.13
C ASP A 139 -7.92 9.46 -29.07
N ASP A 140 -9.23 9.67 -28.92
CA ASP A 140 -9.77 10.49 -27.82
C ASP A 140 -9.36 9.91 -26.46
N LEU A 141 -9.54 8.61 -26.28
CA LEU A 141 -9.21 7.92 -25.03
C LEU A 141 -7.70 7.92 -24.76
N LYS A 142 -6.88 7.65 -25.78
CA LYS A 142 -5.40 7.71 -25.66
C LYS A 142 -4.94 9.10 -25.27
N ASN A 143 -5.47 10.14 -25.91
CA ASN A 143 -5.13 11.52 -25.62
C ASN A 143 -5.58 11.94 -24.21
N ASP A 144 -6.73 11.42 -23.77
CA ASP A 144 -7.27 11.66 -22.44
C ASP A 144 -6.37 11.05 -21.34
N ILE A 145 -6.04 9.76 -21.46
CA ILE A 145 -5.10 9.05 -20.60
C ILE A 145 -3.75 9.77 -20.59
N ALA A 146 -3.24 10.15 -21.77
CA ALA A 146 -1.94 10.79 -21.88
C ALA A 146 -1.90 12.18 -21.25
N ARG A 147 -3.00 12.94 -21.31
CA ARG A 147 -3.11 14.24 -20.64
C ARG A 147 -3.01 14.08 -19.12
N HIS A 148 -3.70 13.10 -18.54
CA HIS A 148 -3.61 12.82 -17.10
C HIS A 148 -2.20 12.39 -16.69
N SER A 149 -1.56 11.55 -17.51
CA SER A 149 -0.18 11.11 -17.32
C SER A 149 0.83 12.27 -17.39
N ARG A 150 0.64 13.21 -18.33
CA ARG A 150 1.44 14.46 -18.44
C ARG A 150 1.28 15.35 -17.21
N THR A 151 0.06 15.54 -16.71
CA THR A 151 -0.17 16.31 -15.47
C THR A 151 0.63 15.76 -14.29
N ILE A 152 0.74 14.43 -14.16
CA ILE A 152 1.57 13.81 -13.11
C ILE A 152 3.06 14.00 -13.41
N GLN A 153 3.48 13.77 -14.66
CA GLN A 153 4.87 13.93 -15.08
C GLN A 153 5.40 15.35 -14.89
N ASP A 154 4.59 16.38 -15.09
CA ASP A 154 4.99 17.78 -14.85
C ASP A 154 5.37 18.03 -13.38
N LEU A 155 4.84 17.22 -12.44
CA LEU A 155 5.14 17.33 -11.01
C LEU A 155 6.35 16.51 -10.58
N ILE A 156 6.51 15.30 -11.13
CA ILE A 156 7.50 14.32 -10.65
C ILE A 156 8.66 14.05 -11.62
N GLY A 157 8.56 14.56 -12.85
CA GLY A 157 9.59 14.43 -13.90
C GLY A 157 9.53 13.14 -14.72
N VAL A 158 8.60 12.22 -14.41
CA VAL A 158 8.46 10.91 -15.06
C VAL A 158 6.99 10.53 -15.26
N TYR A 159 6.68 9.78 -16.32
CA TYR A 159 5.33 9.30 -16.58
C TYR A 159 5.01 8.05 -15.75
N PRO A 160 3.85 7.98 -15.07
CA PRO A 160 3.42 6.75 -14.41
C PRO A 160 3.34 5.57 -15.39
N LYS A 161 3.84 4.40 -14.98
CA LYS A 161 3.61 3.13 -15.69
C LYS A 161 2.42 2.37 -15.12
N TYR A 162 2.30 2.37 -13.80
CA TYR A 162 1.26 1.66 -13.08
C TYR A 162 -0.03 2.48 -13.07
N MET A 163 -1.14 1.84 -13.45
CA MET A 163 -2.45 2.46 -13.50
C MET A 163 -3.47 1.63 -12.74
N LYS A 164 -4.26 2.30 -11.89
CA LYS A 164 -5.53 1.77 -11.38
C LYS A 164 -6.66 2.40 -12.17
N VAL A 165 -7.48 1.57 -12.81
CA VAL A 165 -8.70 2.01 -13.47
C VAL A 165 -9.82 2.02 -12.44
N HIS A 166 -10.59 3.11 -12.39
CA HIS A 166 -11.70 3.26 -11.46
C HIS A 166 -12.71 2.11 -11.61
N GLU A 167 -13.32 1.69 -10.50
CA GLU A 167 -14.16 0.48 -10.44
C GLU A 167 -15.30 0.48 -11.47
N SER A 168 -15.94 1.64 -11.68
CA SER A 168 -17.01 1.80 -12.68
C SER A 168 -16.56 1.46 -14.11
N ASN A 169 -15.26 1.53 -14.40
CA ASN A 169 -14.70 1.31 -15.74
C ASN A 169 -14.00 -0.06 -15.88
N LEU A 170 -13.90 -0.87 -14.82
CA LEU A 170 -13.22 -2.19 -14.88
C LEU A 170 -13.93 -3.20 -15.79
N LYS A 171 -15.20 -2.95 -16.14
CA LYS A 171 -15.94 -3.79 -17.11
C LYS A 171 -15.76 -3.35 -18.56
N ASP A 172 -15.09 -2.22 -18.80
CA ASP A 172 -14.85 -1.70 -20.15
C ASP A 172 -13.60 -2.34 -20.76
N VAL A 173 -13.78 -3.50 -21.40
CA VAL A 173 -12.68 -4.27 -22.02
C VAL A 173 -11.94 -3.47 -23.09
N ARG A 174 -12.62 -2.56 -23.80
CA ARG A 174 -11.99 -1.69 -24.80
C ARG A 174 -11.00 -0.74 -24.14
N LEU A 175 -11.40 -0.08 -23.05
CA LEU A 175 -10.51 0.77 -22.27
C LEU A 175 -9.30 -0.03 -21.75
N LEU A 176 -9.53 -1.20 -21.15
CA LEU A 176 -8.44 -2.00 -20.58
C LEU A 176 -7.42 -2.45 -21.64
N ASN A 177 -7.89 -2.91 -22.80
CA ASN A 177 -7.03 -3.25 -23.94
C ASN A 177 -6.23 -2.03 -24.42
N LEU A 178 -6.87 -0.86 -24.49
CA LEU A 178 -6.23 0.38 -24.91
C LEU A 178 -5.10 0.78 -23.95
N VAL A 179 -5.37 0.76 -22.64
CA VAL A 179 -4.40 1.06 -21.57
C VAL A 179 -3.19 0.13 -21.67
N GLN A 180 -3.40 -1.17 -21.87
CA GLN A 180 -2.30 -2.11 -22.08
C GLN A 180 -1.54 -1.86 -23.39
N SER A 181 -2.24 -1.55 -24.49
CA SER A 181 -1.61 -1.27 -25.79
C SER A 181 -0.68 -0.04 -25.73
N MET A 182 -1.03 0.94 -24.89
CA MET A 182 -0.20 2.11 -24.60
C MET A 182 1.00 1.78 -23.71
N GLY A 183 1.08 0.57 -23.16
CA GLY A 183 2.16 0.09 -22.29
C GLY A 183 2.01 0.59 -20.85
N TYR A 184 0.80 0.75 -20.33
CA TYR A 184 0.56 0.88 -18.89
C TYR A 184 0.37 -0.50 -18.27
N THR A 185 0.75 -0.63 -17.00
CA THR A 185 0.52 -1.84 -16.21
C THR A 185 -0.72 -1.65 -15.36
N LEU A 186 -1.76 -2.45 -15.62
CA LEU A 186 -2.98 -2.47 -14.84
C LEU A 186 -2.73 -3.11 -13.47
N VAL A 187 -3.23 -2.46 -12.42
CA VAL A 187 -3.01 -2.85 -11.03
C VAL A 187 -4.34 -3.22 -10.38
N GLY A 188 -4.39 -4.43 -9.84
CA GLY A 188 -5.50 -4.94 -9.06
C GLY A 188 -5.09 -5.07 -7.60
N PHE A 189 -5.73 -5.99 -6.90
CA PHE A 189 -5.41 -6.32 -5.52
C PHE A 189 -5.84 -7.75 -5.19
N ASN A 190 -5.25 -8.31 -4.13
CA ASN A 190 -5.70 -9.55 -3.51
C ASN A 190 -6.02 -9.37 -2.01
N LEU A 191 -5.98 -8.12 -1.52
CA LEU A 191 -6.41 -7.70 -0.19
C LEU A 191 -7.13 -6.35 -0.30
N ASP A 192 -8.41 -6.28 0.08
CA ASP A 192 -9.15 -5.03 0.29
C ASP A 192 -9.13 -4.71 1.78
N GLU A 193 -8.64 -3.54 2.17
CA GLU A 193 -8.53 -3.16 3.58
C GLU A 193 -9.83 -2.59 4.18
N TYR A 194 -10.85 -2.37 3.35
CA TYR A 194 -12.17 -1.88 3.77
C TYR A 194 -12.15 -0.53 4.49
N ASP A 195 -11.18 0.32 4.20
CA ASP A 195 -11.06 1.67 4.76
C ASP A 195 -12.29 2.56 4.53
N TYR A 196 -12.99 2.37 3.41
CA TYR A 196 -14.27 3.03 3.10
C TYR A 196 -15.42 2.61 4.04
N LYS A 197 -15.33 1.43 4.68
CA LYS A 197 -16.29 0.97 5.71
C LYS A 197 -15.90 1.45 7.10
N TYR A 198 -14.61 1.49 7.39
CA TYR A 198 -14.05 1.89 8.70
C TYR A 198 -13.67 3.37 8.71
N ASN A 199 -14.59 4.25 8.33
CA ASN A 199 -14.32 5.63 7.93
C ASN A 199 -14.49 6.69 9.03
N THR A 200 -14.45 6.29 10.30
CA THR A 200 -14.49 7.23 11.44
C THR A 200 -13.25 7.04 12.30
N ALA A 201 -12.88 8.04 13.10
CA ALA A 201 -11.76 7.91 14.04
C ALA A 201 -11.92 6.72 15.01
N ALA A 202 -13.15 6.37 15.38
CA ALA A 202 -13.43 5.24 16.26
C ALA A 202 -13.31 3.87 15.55
N THR A 203 -13.64 3.81 14.26
CA THR A 203 -13.69 2.55 13.50
C THR A 203 -12.45 2.29 12.66
N ALA A 204 -11.72 3.32 12.21
CA ALA A 204 -10.50 3.18 11.40
C ALA A 204 -9.44 2.21 11.98
N PRO A 205 -9.23 2.12 13.31
CA PRO A 205 -8.30 1.14 13.88
C PRO A 205 -8.72 -0.34 13.64
N GLN A 206 -9.97 -0.58 13.24
CA GLN A 206 -10.47 -1.93 12.90
C GLN A 206 -9.97 -2.39 11.52
N ILE A 207 -9.44 -1.50 10.68
CA ILE A 207 -8.77 -1.87 9.42
C ILE A 207 -7.66 -2.89 9.71
N ALA A 208 -6.87 -2.68 10.77
CA ALA A 208 -5.81 -3.61 11.16
C ALA A 208 -6.31 -5.02 11.51
N ASP A 209 -7.58 -5.17 11.89
CA ASP A 209 -8.18 -6.47 12.21
C ASP A 209 -8.45 -7.27 10.92
N VAL A 210 -8.70 -6.61 9.79
CA VAL A 210 -8.77 -7.22 8.45
C VAL A 210 -7.45 -7.91 8.11
N TYR A 211 -6.34 -7.22 8.29
CA TYR A 211 -4.99 -7.75 8.06
C TYR A 211 -4.70 -8.94 8.97
N ASN A 212 -4.96 -8.80 10.28
CA ASN A 212 -4.77 -9.89 11.24
C ASN A 212 -5.55 -11.16 10.85
N ALA A 213 -6.81 -11.01 10.43
CA ALA A 213 -7.64 -12.14 10.03
C ALA A 213 -7.09 -12.85 8.77
N ILE A 214 -6.68 -12.08 7.77
CA ILE A 214 -6.11 -12.61 6.52
C ILE A 214 -4.78 -13.31 6.78
N PHE A 215 -3.88 -12.68 7.54
CA PHE A 215 -2.56 -13.24 7.84
C PHE A 215 -2.66 -14.52 8.68
N SER A 216 -3.53 -14.53 9.71
CA SER A 216 -3.74 -15.73 10.54
C SER A 216 -4.30 -16.87 9.71
N LYS A 217 -5.36 -16.63 8.91
CA LYS A 217 -5.93 -17.65 8.02
C LYS A 217 -4.90 -18.21 7.03
N GLN A 218 -4.04 -17.37 6.47
CA GLN A 218 -2.97 -17.79 5.57
C GLN A 218 -1.93 -18.68 6.27
N MET A 219 -1.51 -18.30 7.48
CA MET A 219 -0.58 -19.10 8.27
C MET A 219 -1.20 -20.42 8.71
N ASP A 220 -2.46 -20.44 9.14
CA ASP A 220 -3.17 -21.65 9.57
C ASP A 220 -3.36 -22.64 8.42
N ALA A 221 -3.69 -22.13 7.23
CA ALA A 221 -3.96 -22.98 6.06
C ALA A 221 -2.69 -23.53 5.41
N PHE A 222 -1.58 -22.78 5.43
CA PHE A 222 -0.40 -23.12 4.61
C PHE A 222 0.94 -23.13 5.36
N GLY A 223 0.98 -22.71 6.63
CA GLY A 223 2.22 -22.63 7.40
C GLY A 223 3.24 -21.63 6.87
N ARG A 224 2.84 -20.72 5.97
CA ARG A 224 3.73 -19.75 5.31
C ARG A 224 3.00 -18.46 4.94
N ARG A 225 3.76 -17.37 4.89
CA ARG A 225 3.29 -16.07 4.41
C ARG A 225 2.96 -16.14 2.91
N ALA A 226 1.89 -15.45 2.52
CA ALA A 226 1.61 -15.13 1.12
C ALA A 226 2.28 -13.81 0.76
N SER A 227 1.90 -13.22 -0.36
CA SER A 227 2.26 -11.85 -0.74
C SER A 227 0.99 -11.09 -1.11
N TYR A 228 1.01 -9.76 -0.95
CA TYR A 228 -0.19 -8.95 -1.12
C TYR A 228 0.03 -7.65 -1.88
N VAL A 229 -0.91 -7.31 -2.76
CA VAL A 229 -1.15 -5.93 -3.20
C VAL A 229 -2.46 -5.51 -2.56
N VAL A 230 -2.41 -4.45 -1.75
CA VAL A 230 -3.55 -3.97 -0.97
C VAL A 230 -4.24 -2.81 -1.68
N ALA A 231 -5.56 -2.83 -1.74
CA ALA A 231 -6.36 -1.68 -2.11
C ALA A 231 -6.83 -0.89 -0.87
N GLY A 232 -6.49 0.40 -0.85
CA GLY A 232 -7.07 1.42 0.02
C GLY A 232 -7.27 2.73 -0.75
N TYR A 233 -7.86 3.73 -0.10
CA TYR A 233 -8.15 5.03 -0.69
C TYR A 233 -7.66 6.16 0.22
N ASP A 234 -6.80 7.04 -0.30
CA ASP A 234 -6.25 8.18 0.45
C ASP A 234 -7.11 9.44 0.25
N VAL A 235 -8.41 9.32 0.51
CA VAL A 235 -9.38 10.43 0.47
C VAL A 235 -9.95 10.69 1.87
N PRO A 236 -10.37 11.93 2.21
CA PRO A 236 -10.78 12.28 3.57
C PRO A 236 -12.00 11.51 4.10
N SER A 237 -12.77 10.88 3.22
CA SER A 237 -13.96 10.10 3.56
C SER A 237 -13.68 8.65 3.95
N THR A 238 -12.42 8.20 4.00
CA THR A 238 -12.05 6.84 4.39
C THR A 238 -11.28 6.83 5.71
N GLY A 239 -11.14 5.63 6.28
CA GLY A 239 -10.34 5.40 7.48
C GLY A 239 -8.84 5.24 7.23
N ALA A 240 -8.37 5.26 5.98
CA ALA A 240 -7.00 4.84 5.64
C ALA A 240 -5.95 5.60 6.46
N ALA A 241 -6.02 6.93 6.48
CA ALA A 241 -5.06 7.76 7.21
C ALA A 241 -5.07 7.50 8.72
N ALA A 242 -6.26 7.36 9.32
CA ALA A 242 -6.40 7.15 10.76
C ALA A 242 -6.04 5.72 11.19
N GLY A 243 -6.28 4.72 10.33
CA GLY A 243 -5.97 3.32 10.58
C GLY A 243 -4.52 2.94 10.30
N LEU A 244 -3.83 3.70 9.44
CA LEU A 244 -2.48 3.40 8.95
C LEU A 244 -1.47 3.06 10.05
N PRO A 245 -1.37 3.76 11.19
CA PRO A 245 -0.37 3.43 12.19
C PRO A 245 -0.57 2.01 12.76
N LYS A 246 -1.82 1.60 13.01
CA LYS A 246 -2.12 0.26 13.52
C LYS A 246 -1.93 -0.81 12.43
N VAL A 247 -2.24 -0.49 11.17
CA VAL A 247 -1.96 -1.36 10.02
C VAL A 247 -0.46 -1.65 9.88
N ILE A 248 0.39 -0.62 9.91
CA ILE A 248 1.85 -0.77 9.84
C ILE A 248 2.36 -1.66 10.98
N ASN A 249 1.86 -1.46 12.20
CA ASN A 249 2.23 -2.28 13.35
C ASN A 249 1.79 -3.75 13.20
N THR A 250 0.61 -4.00 12.65
CA THR A 250 0.13 -5.35 12.32
C THR A 250 1.02 -6.02 11.26
N ILE A 251 1.39 -5.30 10.21
CA ILE A 251 2.30 -5.80 9.16
C ILE A 251 3.68 -6.15 9.74
N GLN A 252 4.23 -5.25 10.55
CA GLN A 252 5.51 -5.43 11.25
C GLN A 252 5.50 -6.67 12.15
N THR A 253 4.49 -6.80 13.02
CA THR A 253 4.40 -7.92 13.97
C THR A 253 4.12 -9.26 13.29
N SER A 254 3.45 -9.25 12.13
CA SER A 254 3.22 -10.44 11.31
C SER A 254 4.44 -10.85 10.48
N GLY A 255 5.49 -10.02 10.47
CA GLY A 255 6.75 -10.27 9.76
C GLY A 255 6.63 -10.17 8.24
N TYR A 256 5.73 -9.32 7.75
CA TYR A 256 5.68 -8.94 6.33
C TYR A 256 6.61 -7.75 6.06
N ASP A 257 7.09 -7.66 4.82
CA ASP A 257 8.00 -6.61 4.35
C ASP A 257 7.25 -5.63 3.44
N MET A 258 7.09 -4.37 3.87
CA MET A 258 6.44 -3.35 3.08
C MET A 258 7.33 -2.94 1.90
N VAL A 259 6.74 -2.95 0.71
CA VAL A 259 7.41 -2.54 -0.52
C VAL A 259 6.54 -1.58 -1.31
N ARG A 260 7.18 -0.76 -2.15
CA ARG A 260 6.50 -0.14 -3.29
C ARG A 260 6.04 -1.21 -4.30
N LEU A 261 5.10 -0.86 -5.16
CA LEU A 261 4.57 -1.81 -6.15
C LEU A 261 5.62 -2.26 -7.19
N ASP A 262 6.59 -1.42 -7.51
CA ASP A 262 7.70 -1.80 -8.40
C ASP A 262 8.62 -2.84 -7.74
N GLY A 263 8.87 -2.75 -6.43
CA GLY A 263 9.54 -3.81 -5.69
C GLY A 263 8.74 -5.10 -5.63
N CYS A 264 7.43 -4.99 -5.37
CA CYS A 264 6.48 -6.09 -5.38
C CYS A 264 6.49 -6.83 -6.75
N ALA A 265 6.66 -6.10 -7.84
CA ALA A 265 6.71 -6.62 -9.21
C ALA A 265 8.14 -6.87 -9.74
N ASN A 266 9.18 -6.72 -8.92
CA ASN A 266 10.59 -6.78 -9.33
C ASN A 266 10.94 -5.89 -10.56
N ASP A 267 10.26 -4.76 -10.71
CA ASP A 267 10.37 -3.86 -11.86
C ASP A 267 11.39 -2.76 -11.64
N LYS A 268 12.52 -2.84 -12.34
CA LYS A 268 13.60 -1.83 -12.28
C LYS A 268 13.27 -0.54 -13.04
N THR A 269 12.18 -0.53 -13.81
CA THR A 269 11.81 0.58 -14.70
C THR A 269 10.32 0.92 -14.55
N PRO A 270 9.90 1.47 -13.39
CA PRO A 270 8.49 1.67 -13.06
C PRO A 270 7.84 2.89 -13.69
N TYR A 271 8.49 3.55 -14.65
CA TYR A 271 7.98 4.74 -15.32
C TYR A 271 8.05 4.61 -16.84
N LYS A 272 7.15 5.27 -17.56
CA LYS A 272 7.14 5.29 -19.03
C LYS A 272 8.03 6.40 -19.58
N LYS A 273 8.55 6.21 -20.80
CA LYS A 273 9.25 7.26 -21.56
C LYS A 273 8.28 8.22 -22.26
N ASP A 274 7.14 7.71 -22.69
CA ASP A 274 6.11 8.45 -23.41
C ASP A 274 4.72 8.05 -22.87
N PRO A 275 3.78 9.00 -22.73
CA PRO A 275 2.47 8.71 -22.15
C PRO A 275 1.50 8.03 -23.13
N ILE A 276 1.80 8.03 -24.43
CA ILE A 276 1.00 7.40 -25.50
C ILE A 276 1.69 6.15 -26.03
N LEU A 277 2.99 6.24 -26.31
CA LEU A 277 3.74 5.19 -26.97
C LEU A 277 4.22 4.13 -25.98
N ASN A 278 4.11 2.86 -26.38
CA ASN A 278 4.79 1.75 -25.72
C ASN A 278 6.24 1.64 -26.24
N ASN A 279 7.03 2.70 -26.09
CA ASN A 279 8.41 2.81 -26.61
C ASN A 279 9.49 2.61 -25.52
N GLY A 280 9.09 2.01 -24.39
CA GLY A 280 9.98 1.63 -23.30
C GLY A 280 9.74 2.37 -21.99
N TYR A 281 10.56 1.99 -21.02
CA TYR A 281 10.42 2.38 -19.63
C TYR A 281 11.74 2.92 -19.07
N VAL A 282 11.67 3.64 -17.96
CA VAL A 282 12.81 4.19 -17.23
C VAL A 282 12.65 3.94 -15.73
N GLY A 283 13.78 3.88 -15.04
CA GLY A 283 13.84 3.87 -13.59
C GLY A 283 14.68 5.04 -13.08
N ASP A 284 14.60 5.28 -11.78
CA ASP A 284 15.37 6.25 -11.03
C ASP A 284 16.12 5.56 -9.88
N ALA A 285 16.85 6.32 -9.07
CA ALA A 285 17.60 5.79 -7.94
C ALA A 285 16.72 5.10 -6.88
N LYS A 286 15.41 5.42 -6.83
CA LYS A 286 14.45 4.87 -5.86
C LYS A 286 13.64 3.70 -6.41
N SER A 287 13.84 3.36 -7.68
CA SER A 287 13.20 2.22 -8.33
C SER A 287 13.79 0.91 -7.82
N PHE A 288 13.08 -0.21 -7.96
CA PHE A 288 13.57 -1.51 -7.49
C PHE A 288 14.99 -1.82 -8.00
N GLY A 289 15.90 -2.13 -7.06
CA GLY A 289 17.32 -2.37 -7.36
C GLY A 289 18.17 -1.11 -7.58
N GLY A 290 17.59 0.08 -7.45
CA GLY A 290 18.30 1.36 -7.42
C GLY A 290 19.01 1.62 -6.09
N ALA A 291 19.96 2.56 -6.10
CA ALA A 291 20.82 2.86 -4.95
C ALA A 291 20.07 3.38 -3.70
N ASP A 292 18.94 4.06 -3.92
CA ASP A 292 18.11 4.67 -2.87
C ASP A 292 16.81 3.88 -2.63
N TYR A 293 16.70 2.67 -3.20
CA TYR A 293 15.52 1.82 -3.00
C TYR A 293 15.37 1.44 -1.52
N LYS A 294 14.16 1.58 -0.99
CA LYS A 294 13.80 1.24 0.39
C LYS A 294 12.66 0.24 0.44
N HIS A 295 12.78 -0.72 1.35
CA HIS A 295 11.74 -1.66 1.74
C HIS A 295 11.73 -1.83 3.26
N GLY A 296 10.69 -2.46 3.77
CA GLY A 296 10.46 -2.65 5.20
C GLY A 296 9.78 -1.45 5.85
N GLN A 297 9.64 -1.56 7.17
CA GLN A 297 8.96 -0.59 8.01
C GLN A 297 9.42 -0.72 9.46
N LYS A 298 9.16 0.31 10.26
CA LYS A 298 9.33 0.37 11.70
C LYS A 298 7.95 0.47 12.35
N ALA A 299 7.85 -0.05 13.57
CA ALA A 299 6.65 0.17 14.37
C ALA A 299 6.50 1.67 14.68
N VAL A 300 5.27 2.17 14.63
CA VAL A 300 4.93 3.58 14.87
C VAL A 300 4.05 3.72 16.11
N THR A 301 4.11 4.90 16.73
CA THR A 301 3.30 5.19 17.92
C THR A 301 1.86 5.43 17.49
N TYR A 302 0.93 4.58 17.94
CA TYR A 302 -0.48 4.81 17.72
C TYR A 302 -1.06 5.70 18.83
N ASN A 303 -1.48 6.92 18.50
CA ASN A 303 -2.22 7.80 19.40
C ASN A 303 -3.70 7.89 18.96
N PRO A 304 -4.64 7.22 19.66
CA PRO A 304 -6.06 7.23 19.29
C PRO A 304 -6.72 8.61 19.35
N ASN A 305 -6.07 9.60 19.97
CA ASN A 305 -6.61 10.96 20.16
C ASN A 305 -6.01 12.01 19.21
N ALA A 306 -5.10 11.62 18.30
CA ALA A 306 -4.45 12.57 17.39
C ALA A 306 -5.36 13.05 16.23
N GLY A 307 -6.45 12.34 15.93
CA GLY A 307 -7.37 12.63 14.81
C GLY A 307 -8.28 13.84 14.98
N GLY A 308 -7.91 14.84 15.79
CA GLY A 308 -8.80 15.96 16.14
C GLY A 308 -8.16 17.35 16.23
N LYS A 309 -6.86 17.51 15.95
CA LYS A 309 -6.25 18.84 15.90
C LYS A 309 -5.80 19.17 14.48
N GLY A 310 -6.54 20.09 13.87
CA GLY A 310 -6.09 20.77 12.67
C GLY A 310 -4.67 21.29 12.83
N VAL A 311 -3.95 21.29 11.72
CA VAL A 311 -2.56 21.71 11.56
C VAL A 311 -2.35 23.06 12.27
N GLY A 312 -1.79 22.98 13.48
CA GLY A 312 -1.29 24.14 14.23
C GLY A 312 0.15 24.38 13.81
N SER A 313 0.37 25.53 13.19
CA SER A 313 1.68 26.11 12.85
C SER A 313 2.74 25.85 13.93
N SER A 314 3.86 25.26 13.52
CA SER A 314 5.05 25.11 14.34
C SER A 314 5.60 26.49 14.75
N PRO A 315 6.06 26.71 16.00
CA PRO A 315 6.55 28.00 16.44
C PRO A 315 7.96 28.26 15.89
N ALA A 316 8.12 29.41 15.23
CA ALA A 316 9.43 29.94 14.88
C ALA A 316 10.24 30.20 16.15
N GLY A 317 11.46 29.67 16.18
CA GLY A 317 12.43 29.90 17.24
C GLY A 317 12.75 31.39 17.37
N GLY A 318 12.62 31.90 18.59
CA GLY A 318 13.00 33.26 18.94
C GLY A 318 14.51 33.43 18.97
N ASN A 319 14.99 34.57 18.48
CA ASN A 319 16.26 35.13 18.92
C ASN A 319 16.05 36.61 19.25
N GLY A 320 16.44 36.99 20.46
CA GLY A 320 16.17 38.29 21.06
C GLY A 320 17.10 39.40 20.59
N GLY A 321 16.59 40.63 20.64
CA GLY A 321 17.33 41.88 20.46
C GLY A 321 16.51 43.08 20.92
N THR A 322 16.79 43.55 22.14
CA THR A 322 16.51 44.87 22.77
C THR A 322 16.84 46.06 21.85
N ALA A 323 16.28 47.28 21.86
CA ALA A 323 15.28 48.03 22.66
C ALA A 323 14.88 49.32 21.84
N PRO A 324 14.47 50.49 22.42
CA PRO A 324 13.08 50.97 22.45
C PRO A 324 12.83 52.30 21.68
N GLY A 325 11.56 52.66 21.50
CA GLY A 325 11.15 53.99 21.01
C GLY A 325 9.68 54.32 21.37
N GLU A 326 9.51 55.39 22.14
CA GLU A 326 8.26 55.92 22.70
C GLU A 326 7.29 56.50 21.65
N GLY A 327 5.99 56.58 22.00
CA GLY A 327 5.01 57.41 21.28
C GLY A 327 3.57 57.26 21.78
N LYS A 328 3.10 58.25 22.55
CA LYS A 328 1.77 58.40 23.18
C LYS A 328 0.64 58.76 22.19
N SER A 329 -0.60 58.34 22.50
CA SER A 329 -1.85 59.15 22.65
C SER A 329 -3.10 58.25 22.50
N SER A 330 -3.92 58.00 23.55
CA SER A 330 -5.22 58.65 23.86
C SER A 330 -6.08 59.00 22.64
N GLN A 331 -7.40 58.83 22.57
CA GLN A 331 -8.49 58.47 23.48
C GLN A 331 -9.75 58.28 22.59
N ASP A 332 -10.92 58.09 23.20
CA ASP A 332 -12.28 58.00 22.65
C ASP A 332 -12.69 56.64 22.03
N GLY A 333 -13.76 55.97 22.47
CA GLY A 333 -14.93 56.43 23.23
C GLY A 333 -16.16 56.34 22.33
N GLY A 334 -16.89 55.22 22.36
CA GLY A 334 -18.10 55.06 21.55
C GLY A 334 -18.77 53.71 21.71
N SER A 335 -19.52 53.54 22.79
CA SER A 335 -20.44 52.41 23.02
C SER A 335 -21.76 52.67 22.29
N LEU A 336 -22.19 51.75 21.42
CA LEU A 336 -23.59 51.65 21.01
C LEU A 336 -24.06 50.18 21.11
N LYS A 337 -25.14 50.02 21.87
CA LYS A 337 -25.82 48.77 22.22
C LYS A 337 -26.79 48.32 21.12
N LYS A 338 -26.90 46.99 21.02
CA LYS A 338 -28.10 46.15 20.77
C LYS A 338 -28.99 46.42 19.56
N SER A 339 -29.19 45.39 18.74
CA SER A 339 -30.54 44.88 18.43
C SER A 339 -30.45 43.47 17.81
N ALA A 340 -31.27 42.56 18.31
CA ALA A 340 -31.47 41.21 17.81
C ALA A 340 -32.92 41.09 17.33
N ALA A 341 -33.14 40.46 16.17
CA ALA A 341 -34.38 39.74 15.81
C ALA A 341 -34.18 38.95 14.50
N PRO A 342 -34.97 37.87 14.27
CA PRO A 342 -34.51 36.66 13.59
C PRO A 342 -35.00 36.54 12.14
N ARG A 343 -34.39 35.63 11.37
CA ARG A 343 -34.96 35.12 10.12
C ARG A 343 -34.99 33.59 10.13
N THR A 344 -36.20 33.08 10.02
CA THR A 344 -36.61 31.69 9.77
C THR A 344 -36.49 31.34 8.27
N MET A 345 -36.65 30.03 7.98
CA MET A 345 -36.72 29.33 6.68
C MET A 345 -35.40 28.66 6.28
N ALA A 346 -35.32 27.40 5.85
CA ALA A 346 -36.27 26.29 5.77
C ALA A 346 -35.41 25.02 5.60
N ALA A 347 -35.82 23.92 6.24
CA ALA A 347 -35.17 22.63 6.07
C ALA A 347 -35.56 22.01 4.72
N VAL A 348 -34.57 21.64 3.92
CA VAL A 348 -34.75 20.72 2.79
C VAL A 348 -34.11 19.40 3.17
N SER A 349 -34.98 18.45 3.50
CA SER A 349 -34.64 17.06 3.75
C SER A 349 -34.52 16.36 2.41
N THR A 350 -33.33 15.87 2.07
CA THR A 350 -33.14 14.98 0.92
C THR A 350 -32.68 13.63 1.45
N LEU A 351 -33.63 12.70 1.47
CA LEU A 351 -33.44 11.28 1.71
C LEU A 351 -32.57 10.71 0.57
N LEU A 352 -31.37 10.22 0.87
CA LEU A 352 -30.56 9.43 -0.06
C LEU A 352 -30.63 7.97 0.39
N VAL A 353 -31.42 7.20 -0.34
CA VAL A 353 -31.52 5.74 -0.23
C VAL A 353 -30.31 5.15 -0.95
N LEU A 354 -29.39 4.53 -0.21
CA LEU A 354 -28.33 3.67 -0.74
C LEU A 354 -28.89 2.24 -0.91
N PRO A 355 -28.86 1.63 -2.10
CA PRO A 355 -29.00 0.20 -2.21
C PRO A 355 -27.67 -0.48 -1.89
N ALA A 356 -27.71 -1.36 -0.89
CA ALA A 356 -26.76 -2.43 -0.67
C ALA A 356 -26.83 -3.49 -1.81
N LEU A 357 -25.87 -4.41 -1.78
CA LEU A 357 -25.54 -5.49 -2.75
C LEU A 357 -24.48 -5.05 -3.77
N VAL A 358 -23.35 -5.73 -3.93
CA VAL A 358 -23.23 -7.19 -4.09
C VAL A 358 -21.94 -7.71 -3.48
N CYS A 359 -22.09 -8.68 -2.58
CA CYS A 359 -21.12 -9.72 -2.30
C CYS A 359 -21.61 -10.97 -3.05
N ALA A 360 -20.89 -11.45 -4.07
CA ALA A 360 -21.00 -12.83 -4.55
C ALA A 360 -19.83 -13.20 -5.48
N TYR A 361 -18.90 -13.99 -4.93
CA TYR A 361 -18.21 -15.16 -5.50
C TYR A 361 -17.54 -15.02 -6.89
N LEU A 362 -16.21 -15.08 -7.04
CA LEU A 362 -15.27 -16.16 -6.68
C LEU A 362 -15.79 -17.56 -7.03
N LEU A 363 -15.55 -17.95 -8.29
CA LEU A 363 -15.14 -19.28 -8.70
C LEU A 363 -13.87 -19.15 -9.54
#